data_AF-A0A2E8TQB4-F1
#
_entry.id   AF-A0A2E8TQB4-F1
#
_cell.length_a   1.000
_cell.length_b   1.000
_cell.length_c   1.000
_cell.angle_alpha   90.00
_cell.angle_beta   90.00
_cell.angle_gamma   90.00
#
_symmetry.space_group_name_H-M   'P 1'
#
loop_
_entity.id
_entity.type
_entity.pdbx_description
1 polymer ?
#
loop_
_entity_poly.entity_id
_entity_poly.type
_entity_poly.pdbx_seq_one_letter_code
_entity_poly.pdbx_strand_id
1 'polypeptide(L)'
;MEVYTATWCFNCIDSEHALDEAIGDTDVTRIHYHRHKFETLDPFGSNSTDSRWEDGYGEASVIASRTGSSGGLERLAPSSVFDGERFYLGTKTKSNSLLTDYSTSLSVGSSHPFQPTDTLSLEVVKMECSTCNDSEYAFTIRWSNSLSASGDWSAEPVLLFVEHSAHYPDGVNGVEHYKHVLHEVVPDPMEDGLAPEWHYGEAGLLIPPPWDGDDMSVVLVIDWEIPATDKSNILPAPAVSTLLCFLAALVPVRARDSRL
;
A
#
# COMPACT_ATOMS: atom_id res chain seq x y z
N MET A 1 0.98 3.26 -5.94
CA MET A 1 2.23 3.82 -5.40
C MET A 1 2.28 3.60 -3.90
N GLU A 2 3.40 3.08 -3.40
CA GLU A 2 3.57 2.73 -1.98
C GLU A 2 4.75 3.51 -1.42
N VAL A 3 4.53 4.25 -0.34
CA VAL A 3 5.51 5.17 0.27
C VAL A 3 5.77 4.73 1.70
N TYR A 4 7.03 4.57 2.08
CA TYR A 4 7.41 4.32 3.47
C TYR A 4 7.91 5.62 4.09
N THR A 5 7.17 6.10 5.09
CA THR A 5 7.32 7.43 5.69
C THR A 5 7.30 7.35 7.21
N ALA A 6 7.47 8.49 7.87
CA ALA A 6 7.20 8.60 9.30
C ALA A 6 6.87 10.03 9.74
N THR A 7 6.10 10.18 10.83
CA THR A 7 5.74 11.47 11.43
C THR A 7 6.93 12.29 11.93
N TRP A 8 8.09 11.66 12.13
CA TRP A 8 9.33 12.31 12.55
C TRP A 8 10.33 12.52 11.42
N CYS A 9 10.02 12.06 10.22
CA CYS A 9 10.93 12.09 9.09
C CYS A 9 10.86 13.43 8.34
N PHE A 10 11.82 14.31 8.58
CA PHE A 10 11.90 15.60 7.88
C PHE A 10 12.18 15.44 6.39
N ASN A 11 13.08 14.54 6.01
CA ASN A 11 13.40 14.28 4.59
C ASN A 11 12.21 13.67 3.82
N CYS A 12 11.21 13.12 4.52
CA CYS A 12 10.01 12.60 3.89
C CYS A 12 9.18 13.71 3.27
N ILE A 13 9.20 14.92 3.84
CA ILE A 13 8.50 16.09 3.28
C ILE A 13 9.05 16.42 1.90
N ASP A 14 10.37 16.52 1.74
CA ASP A 14 10.99 16.84 0.45
C ASP A 14 10.73 15.75 -0.59
N SER A 15 10.78 14.48 -0.16
CA SER A 15 10.47 13.33 -1.02
C SER A 15 8.99 13.33 -1.46
N GLU A 16 8.07 13.65 -0.54
CA GLU A 16 6.64 13.70 -0.82
C GLU A 16 6.27 14.90 -1.71
N HIS A 17 6.89 16.07 -1.52
CA HIS A 17 6.73 17.20 -2.44
C HIS A 17 7.19 16.87 -3.85
N ALA A 18 8.37 16.24 -4.01
CA ALA A 18 8.84 15.80 -5.32
C ALA A 18 7.90 14.77 -5.95
N LEU A 19 7.25 13.95 -5.12
CA LEU A 19 6.26 12.99 -5.57
C LEU A 19 4.96 13.66 -6.02
N ASP A 20 4.43 14.61 -5.25
CA ASP A 20 3.23 15.36 -5.58
C ASP A 20 3.40 16.13 -6.91
N GLU A 21 4.57 16.75 -7.09
CA GLU A 21 4.91 17.44 -8.35
C GLU A 21 5.01 16.47 -9.54
N ALA A 22 5.56 15.26 -9.33
CA ALA A 22 5.65 14.25 -10.38
C ALA A 22 4.28 13.69 -10.79
N ILE A 23 3.37 13.50 -9.83
CA ILE A 23 2.01 13.00 -10.07
C ILE A 23 1.19 14.04 -10.84
N GLY A 24 1.25 15.31 -10.42
CA GLY A 24 0.46 16.38 -11.01
C GLY A 24 -1.04 16.05 -10.99
N ASP A 25 -1.66 16.02 -12.19
CA ASP A 25 -3.08 15.69 -12.37
C ASP A 25 -3.31 14.20 -12.71
N THR A 26 -2.29 13.36 -12.61
CA THR A 26 -2.40 11.92 -12.92
C THR A 26 -3.17 11.21 -11.81
N ASP A 27 -4.11 10.35 -12.20
CA ASP A 27 -4.81 9.51 -11.24
C ASP A 27 -3.89 8.39 -10.74
N VAL A 28 -3.51 8.47 -9.45
CA VAL A 28 -2.59 7.54 -8.81
C VAL A 28 -3.10 7.19 -7.43
N THR A 29 -3.29 5.90 -7.17
CA THR A 29 -3.53 5.45 -5.79
C THR A 29 -2.22 5.45 -5.00
N ARG A 30 -2.26 6.09 -3.83
CA ARG A 30 -1.14 6.22 -2.90
C ARG A 30 -1.48 5.49 -1.61
N ILE A 31 -0.49 4.81 -1.06
CA ILE A 31 -0.57 4.09 0.21
C ILE A 31 0.70 4.47 0.99
N HIS A 32 0.54 5.02 2.19
CA HIS A 32 1.64 5.46 3.05
C HIS A 32 1.79 4.48 4.20
N TYR A 33 2.88 3.73 4.17
CA TYR A 33 3.35 2.86 5.22
C TYR A 33 4.09 3.71 6.24
N HIS A 34 3.51 3.82 7.43
CA HIS A 34 4.16 4.46 8.56
C HIS A 34 4.97 3.42 9.34
N ARG A 35 6.18 3.83 9.75
CA ARG A 35 7.08 2.96 10.50
C ARG A 35 6.48 2.55 11.84
N HIS A 36 6.54 1.27 12.18
CA HIS A 36 5.95 0.76 13.43
C HIS A 36 6.91 -0.05 14.32
N LYS A 37 7.43 -1.18 13.83
CA LYS A 37 8.15 -2.14 14.68
C LYS A 37 9.40 -1.50 15.28
N PHE A 38 9.55 -1.65 16.59
CA PHE A 38 10.66 -1.14 17.38
C PHE A 38 10.76 0.41 17.44
N GLU A 39 9.67 1.13 17.15
CA GLU A 39 9.58 2.59 17.22
C GLU A 39 8.30 2.98 17.98
N THR A 40 8.32 4.05 18.78
CA THR A 40 7.13 4.55 19.51
C THR A 40 6.72 5.96 19.11
N LEU A 41 7.43 6.59 18.16
CA LEU A 41 7.24 7.99 17.79
C LEU A 41 6.21 8.20 16.67
N ASP A 42 5.96 7.16 15.88
CA ASP A 42 4.96 7.19 14.82
C ASP A 42 3.73 6.36 15.25
N PRO A 43 2.54 6.97 15.36
CA PRO A 43 1.36 6.29 15.87
C PRO A 43 0.57 5.52 14.81
N PHE A 44 0.90 5.67 13.53
CA PHE A 44 0.02 5.26 12.43
C PHE A 44 0.28 3.87 11.89
N GLY A 45 1.53 3.40 11.96
CA GLY A 45 1.87 2.07 11.46
C GLY A 45 1.35 0.96 12.36
N SER A 46 1.34 -0.27 11.83
CA SER A 46 1.06 -1.49 12.58
C SER A 46 2.02 -2.63 12.24
N ASN A 47 1.96 -3.74 12.96
CA ASN A 47 2.78 -4.92 12.64
C ASN A 47 2.50 -5.45 11.23
N SER A 48 1.23 -5.42 10.80
CA SER A 48 0.83 -5.91 9.47
C SER A 48 1.37 -5.01 8.35
N THR A 49 1.38 -3.69 8.53
CA THR A 49 1.93 -2.76 7.52
C THR A 49 3.43 -2.92 7.38
N ASP A 50 4.16 -2.98 8.50
CA ASP A 50 5.62 -3.18 8.48
C ASP A 50 6.01 -4.55 7.92
N SER A 51 5.26 -5.63 8.25
CA SER A 51 5.51 -6.95 7.67
C SER A 51 5.33 -6.94 6.16
N ARG A 52 4.23 -6.37 5.64
CA ARG A 52 4.03 -6.26 4.18
C ARG A 52 5.17 -5.50 3.49
N TRP A 53 5.62 -4.40 4.09
CA TRP A 53 6.75 -3.65 3.55
C TRP A 53 8.05 -4.45 3.56
N GLU A 54 8.36 -5.13 4.67
CA GLU A 54 9.55 -5.99 4.79
C GLU A 54 9.52 -7.13 3.78
N ASP A 55 8.39 -7.83 3.66
CA ASP A 55 8.22 -8.99 2.79
C ASP A 55 8.31 -8.60 1.30
N GLY A 56 7.67 -7.50 0.90
CA GLY A 56 7.69 -7.04 -0.49
C GLY A 56 8.95 -6.25 -0.88
N TYR A 57 9.45 -5.39 0.01
CA TYR A 57 10.42 -4.34 -0.34
C TYR A 57 11.66 -4.29 0.58
N GLY A 58 11.74 -5.12 1.61
CA GLY A 58 12.82 -5.11 2.59
C GLY A 58 14.19 -5.32 1.96
N GLU A 59 14.34 -6.30 1.08
CA GLU A 59 15.60 -6.57 0.37
C GLU A 59 16.01 -5.38 -0.50
N ALA A 60 15.07 -4.81 -1.25
CA ALA A 60 15.31 -3.65 -2.10
C ALA A 60 15.77 -2.44 -1.28
N SER A 61 15.12 -2.20 -0.13
CA SER A 61 15.49 -1.16 0.82
C SER A 61 16.90 -1.36 1.36
N VAL A 62 17.26 -2.59 1.77
CA VAL A 62 18.61 -2.92 2.24
C VAL A 62 19.65 -2.66 1.16
N ILE A 63 19.42 -3.13 -0.07
CA ILE A 63 20.34 -2.94 -1.20
C ILE A 63 20.53 -1.45 -1.49
N ALA A 64 19.44 -0.69 -1.55
CA ALA A 64 19.48 0.73 -1.90
C ALA A 64 20.15 1.58 -0.81
N SER A 65 19.97 1.23 0.46
CA SER A 65 20.47 1.96 1.63
C SER A 65 21.84 1.54 2.12
N ARG A 66 22.41 0.48 1.55
CA ARG A 66 23.75 0.01 1.89
C ARG A 66 24.80 1.05 1.54
N THR A 67 25.70 1.30 2.49
CA THR A 67 26.88 2.14 2.29
C THR A 67 28.14 1.37 2.65
N GLY A 68 29.32 1.95 2.43
CA GLY A 68 30.57 1.34 2.89
C GLY A 68 30.66 1.14 4.42
N SER A 69 29.78 1.80 5.19
CA SER A 69 29.75 1.79 6.65
C SER A 69 28.44 1.29 7.26
N SER A 70 27.42 0.97 6.46
CA SER A 70 26.11 0.47 6.94
C SER A 70 25.66 -0.74 6.11
N GLY A 71 25.11 -1.75 6.77
CA GLY A 71 24.60 -2.97 6.11
C GLY A 71 23.36 -2.75 5.24
N GLY A 72 22.72 -1.58 5.34
CA GLY A 72 21.39 -1.29 4.84
C GLY A 72 20.31 -1.56 5.90
N LEU A 73 19.09 -1.11 5.64
CA LEU A 73 17.92 -1.29 6.50
C LEU A 73 16.71 -1.69 5.65
N GLU A 74 15.91 -2.65 6.13
CA GLU A 74 14.68 -3.12 5.44
C GLU A 74 13.56 -2.08 5.45
N ARG A 75 13.59 -1.22 6.48
CA ARG A 75 12.57 -0.19 6.75
C ARG A 75 13.23 1.18 6.87
N LEU A 76 13.55 1.78 5.72
CA LEU A 76 14.16 3.11 5.67
C LEU A 76 13.21 4.14 5.08
N ALA A 77 12.78 5.09 5.89
CA ALA A 77 12.04 6.26 5.43
C ALA A 77 13.02 7.41 5.03
N PRO A 78 12.70 8.21 4.00
CA PRO A 78 11.66 8.00 3.00
C PRO A 78 12.07 6.94 1.96
N SER A 79 11.13 6.09 1.59
CA SER A 79 11.24 5.22 0.41
C SER A 79 9.94 5.23 -0.39
N SER A 80 10.02 4.95 -1.69
CA SER A 80 8.85 4.88 -2.56
C SER A 80 8.98 3.75 -3.56
N VAL A 81 7.87 3.08 -3.83
CA VAL A 81 7.74 2.01 -4.82
C VAL A 81 6.63 2.36 -5.81
N PHE A 82 6.98 2.27 -7.09
CA PHE A 82 6.05 2.45 -8.20
C PHE A 82 5.67 1.08 -8.75
N ASP A 83 4.35 0.83 -8.81
CA ASP A 83 3.73 -0.39 -9.36
C ASP A 83 4.27 -1.72 -8.79
N GLY A 84 4.76 -1.70 -7.55
CA GLY A 84 5.41 -2.84 -6.90
C GLY A 84 6.84 -3.15 -7.39
N GLU A 85 7.32 -2.45 -8.43
CA GLU A 85 8.50 -2.88 -9.19
C GLU A 85 9.73 -2.00 -8.96
N ARG A 86 9.51 -0.70 -8.79
CA ARG A 86 10.59 0.29 -8.89
C ARG A 86 10.78 1.02 -7.58
N PHE A 87 11.77 0.55 -6.84
CA PHE A 87 12.15 1.09 -5.54
C PHE A 87 13.06 2.32 -5.65
N TYR A 88 12.76 3.35 -4.86
CA TYR A 88 13.55 4.58 -4.73
C TYR A 88 13.74 4.94 -3.26
N LEU A 89 14.97 5.30 -2.89
CA LEU A 89 15.20 6.02 -1.65
C LEU A 89 14.87 7.49 -1.86
N GLY A 90 13.96 8.05 -1.06
CA GLY A 90 13.57 9.46 -1.13
C GLY A 90 14.65 10.45 -0.67
N THR A 91 15.87 9.98 -0.45
CA THR A 91 17.05 10.79 -0.10
C THR A 91 18.18 10.67 -1.13
N LYS A 92 18.03 9.80 -2.13
CA LYS A 92 19.09 9.51 -3.10
C LYS A 92 18.51 9.36 -4.49
N THR A 93 18.91 10.26 -5.37
CA THR A 93 18.48 10.26 -6.77
C THR A 93 19.26 9.20 -7.58
N LYS A 94 18.59 8.61 -8.56
CA LYS A 94 19.20 7.80 -9.64
C LYS A 94 19.49 8.66 -10.88
N SER A 95 18.81 9.79 -11.01
CA SER A 95 19.03 10.80 -12.05
C SER A 95 19.41 12.16 -11.45
N ASN A 96 19.05 13.26 -12.14
CA ASN A 96 19.32 14.62 -11.72
C ASN A 96 18.42 15.13 -10.59
N SER A 97 17.26 14.51 -10.34
CA SER A 97 16.36 14.88 -9.23
C SER A 97 15.39 13.74 -8.88
N LEU A 98 14.81 13.78 -7.67
CA LEU A 98 13.73 12.85 -7.29
C LEU A 98 12.49 13.04 -8.18
N LEU A 99 12.17 14.29 -8.51
CA LEU A 99 11.09 14.62 -9.45
C LEU A 99 11.27 13.91 -10.80
N THR A 100 12.47 13.95 -11.37
CA THR A 100 12.77 13.24 -12.63
C THR A 100 12.63 11.74 -12.46
N ASP A 101 13.15 11.17 -11.37
CA ASP A 101 13.08 9.74 -11.08
C ASP A 101 11.63 9.24 -10.96
N TYR A 102 10.80 10.00 -10.26
CA TYR A 102 9.38 9.71 -10.05
C TYR A 102 8.56 9.90 -11.33
N SER A 103 8.76 11.01 -12.04
CA SER A 103 8.07 11.28 -13.31
C SER A 103 8.39 10.21 -14.36
N THR A 104 9.64 9.76 -14.40
CA THR A 104 10.07 8.67 -15.29
C THR A 104 9.36 7.37 -14.93
N SER A 105 9.28 7.04 -13.64
CA SER A 105 8.59 5.82 -13.19
C SER A 105 7.11 5.82 -13.52
N LEU A 106 6.42 6.94 -13.26
CA LEU A 106 5.02 7.13 -13.64
C LEU A 106 4.81 6.98 -15.15
N SER A 107 5.72 7.53 -15.95
CA SER A 107 5.64 7.45 -17.41
C SER A 107 5.88 6.03 -17.95
N VAL A 108 6.66 5.20 -17.24
CA VAL A 108 6.89 3.80 -17.60
C VAL A 108 5.65 2.94 -17.33
N GLY A 109 4.94 3.20 -16.23
CA GLY A 109 3.76 2.45 -15.83
C GLY A 109 4.07 1.03 -15.34
N SER A 110 3.02 0.25 -15.06
CA SER A 110 3.13 -1.13 -14.57
C SER A 110 3.54 -2.08 -15.69
N SER A 111 4.35 -3.09 -15.37
CA SER A 111 4.78 -4.14 -16.30
C SER A 111 3.90 -5.40 -16.26
N HIS A 112 2.69 -5.30 -15.69
CA HIS A 112 1.80 -6.44 -15.51
C HIS A 112 1.54 -7.24 -16.80
N PRO A 113 1.48 -8.59 -16.72
CA PRO A 113 1.30 -9.44 -17.89
C PRO A 113 -0.19 -9.58 -18.29
N PHE A 114 -1.10 -8.98 -17.52
CA PHE A 114 -2.54 -9.12 -17.70
C PHE A 114 -3.07 -8.43 -18.96
N GLN A 115 -4.16 -8.98 -19.51
CA GLN A 115 -4.73 -8.48 -20.75
C GLN A 115 -5.42 -7.13 -20.49
N PRO A 116 -5.42 -6.21 -21.47
CA PRO A 116 -6.10 -4.91 -21.33
C PRO A 116 -7.62 -5.02 -21.13
N THR A 117 -8.22 -6.16 -21.48
CA THR A 117 -9.65 -6.44 -21.32
C THR A 117 -10.00 -7.04 -19.96
N ASP A 118 -8.99 -7.35 -19.14
CA ASP A 118 -9.24 -7.94 -17.84
C ASP A 118 -9.92 -6.94 -16.92
N THR A 119 -10.71 -7.46 -15.98
CA THR A 119 -11.52 -6.66 -15.07
C THR A 119 -11.23 -7.06 -13.63
N LEU A 120 -11.35 -6.08 -12.74
CA LEU A 120 -11.32 -6.27 -11.29
C LEU A 120 -12.55 -5.56 -10.71
N SER A 121 -13.24 -6.25 -9.81
CA SER A 121 -14.36 -5.71 -9.04
C SER A 121 -14.10 -5.84 -7.56
N LEU A 122 -14.40 -4.80 -6.80
CA LEU A 122 -14.41 -4.79 -5.34
C LEU A 122 -15.76 -4.24 -4.86
N GLU A 123 -16.43 -4.98 -3.99
CA GLU A 123 -17.70 -4.58 -3.39
C GLU A 123 -17.58 -4.66 -1.86
N VAL A 124 -18.13 -3.65 -1.18
CA VAL A 124 -18.16 -3.58 0.29
C VAL A 124 -19.60 -3.44 0.74
N VAL A 125 -20.04 -4.37 1.58
CA VAL A 125 -21.41 -4.41 2.10
C VAL A 125 -21.35 -4.39 3.62
N LYS A 126 -22.10 -3.47 4.24
CA LYS A 126 -22.22 -3.44 5.70
C LYS A 126 -22.93 -4.69 6.20
N MET A 127 -22.37 -5.33 7.22
CA MET A 127 -23.00 -6.46 7.88
C MET A 127 -23.84 -5.98 9.07
N GLU A 128 -25.05 -6.53 9.20
CA GLU A 128 -25.87 -6.38 10.40
C GLU A 128 -25.32 -7.31 11.48
N CYS A 129 -24.39 -6.81 12.30
CA CYS A 129 -23.82 -7.58 13.41
C CYS A 129 -24.62 -7.34 14.69
N SER A 130 -25.42 -8.32 15.12
CA SER A 130 -26.27 -8.21 16.30
C SER A 130 -25.52 -8.27 17.65
N THR A 131 -24.25 -8.66 17.63
CA THR A 131 -23.41 -8.85 18.83
C THR A 131 -22.18 -7.96 18.88
N CYS A 132 -21.88 -7.23 17.81
CA CYS A 132 -20.80 -6.26 17.78
C CYS A 132 -21.22 -5.02 18.58
N ASN A 133 -20.27 -4.36 19.23
CA ASN A 133 -20.57 -3.05 19.81
C ASN A 133 -20.88 -2.05 18.68
N ASP A 134 -21.69 -1.01 18.93
CA ASP A 134 -22.02 0.03 17.94
C ASP A 134 -20.77 0.74 17.34
N SER A 135 -19.60 0.57 17.96
CA SER A 135 -18.29 1.07 17.51
C SER A 135 -17.51 0.11 16.60
N GLU A 136 -17.96 -1.13 16.44
CA GLU A 136 -17.31 -2.15 15.62
C GLU A 136 -18.04 -2.26 14.28
N TYR A 137 -17.36 -1.84 13.21
CA TYR A 137 -17.93 -1.88 11.89
C TYR A 137 -17.60 -3.21 11.20
N ALA A 138 -18.54 -4.15 11.27
CA ALA A 138 -18.47 -5.40 10.53
C ALA A 138 -18.91 -5.20 9.08
N PHE A 139 -18.05 -5.61 8.14
CA PHE A 139 -18.32 -5.53 6.71
C PHE A 139 -18.01 -6.85 6.02
N THR A 140 -18.77 -7.11 4.97
CA THR A 140 -18.48 -8.14 3.99
C THR A 140 -17.79 -7.48 2.80
N ILE A 141 -16.59 -7.92 2.49
CA ILE A 141 -15.82 -7.46 1.33
C ILE A 141 -15.81 -8.58 0.31
N ARG A 142 -16.26 -8.29 -0.91
CA ARG A 142 -16.29 -9.23 -2.03
C ARG A 142 -15.39 -8.74 -3.13
N TRP A 143 -14.63 -9.65 -3.72
CA TRP A 143 -13.86 -9.36 -4.91
C TRP A 143 -14.10 -10.41 -5.99
N SER A 144 -13.92 -9.98 -7.23
CA SER A 144 -13.84 -10.87 -8.36
C SER A 144 -12.96 -10.24 -9.43
N ASN A 145 -12.22 -11.06 -10.17
CA ASN A 145 -11.35 -10.62 -11.24
C ASN A 145 -11.30 -11.63 -12.38
N SER A 146 -11.00 -11.12 -13.57
CA SER A 146 -10.77 -11.94 -14.76
C SER A 146 -9.33 -11.86 -15.23
N LEU A 147 -8.39 -11.54 -14.34
CA LEU A 147 -6.97 -11.33 -14.68
C LEU A 147 -6.42 -12.60 -15.30
N SER A 148 -5.77 -12.47 -16.44
CA SER A 148 -5.24 -13.60 -17.17
C SER A 148 -3.93 -13.22 -17.86
N ALA A 149 -2.93 -14.10 -17.73
CA ALA A 149 -1.63 -13.93 -18.36
C ALA A 149 -1.15 -15.25 -18.96
N SER A 150 -0.34 -15.15 -20.01
CA SER A 150 0.33 -16.30 -20.62
C SER A 150 1.54 -16.73 -19.81
N GLY A 151 1.75 -18.04 -19.67
CA GLY A 151 2.88 -18.62 -18.93
C GLY A 151 2.52 -18.98 -17.50
N ASP A 152 3.52 -19.42 -16.75
CA ASP A 152 3.34 -19.74 -15.33
C ASP A 152 3.45 -18.45 -14.51
N TRP A 153 2.48 -18.22 -13.65
CA TRP A 153 2.45 -17.12 -12.69
C TRP A 153 1.54 -17.49 -11.53
N SER A 154 1.72 -16.82 -10.40
CA SER A 154 0.86 -16.93 -9.21
C SER A 154 0.38 -15.54 -8.83
N ALA A 155 -0.75 -15.49 -8.13
CA ALA A 155 -1.25 -14.26 -7.55
C ALA A 155 -2.01 -14.49 -6.26
N GLU A 156 -2.01 -13.47 -5.42
CA GLU A 156 -2.63 -13.46 -4.10
C GLU A 156 -3.38 -12.14 -3.89
N PRO A 157 -4.63 -12.19 -3.41
CA PRO A 157 -5.37 -10.98 -3.07
C PRO A 157 -4.92 -10.47 -1.69
N VAL A 158 -4.76 -9.16 -1.57
CA VAL A 158 -4.45 -8.48 -0.32
C VAL A 158 -5.38 -7.29 -0.15
N LEU A 159 -5.99 -7.16 1.02
CA LEU A 159 -6.78 -5.99 1.37
C LEU A 159 -5.96 -5.03 2.22
N LEU A 160 -6.02 -3.75 1.84
CA LEU A 160 -5.36 -2.65 2.53
C LEU A 160 -6.41 -1.67 3.04
N PHE A 161 -6.31 -1.29 4.31
CA PHE A 161 -7.18 -0.27 4.91
C PHE A 161 -6.45 1.05 5.00
N VAL A 162 -6.88 2.00 4.17
CA VAL A 162 -6.19 3.28 3.95
C VAL A 162 -7.10 4.42 4.35
N GLU A 163 -6.67 5.20 5.33
CA GLU A 163 -7.32 6.44 5.73
C GLU A 163 -6.87 7.59 4.82
N HIS A 164 -7.81 8.40 4.35
CA HIS A 164 -7.48 9.48 3.45
C HIS A 164 -6.63 10.57 4.13
N SER A 165 -6.93 10.93 5.38
CA SER A 165 -6.27 12.01 6.09
C SER A 165 -6.35 11.87 7.62
N ALA A 166 -5.22 11.61 8.27
CA ALA A 166 -5.12 11.59 9.72
C ALA A 166 -4.59 12.92 10.29
N HIS A 167 -5.32 13.56 11.22
CA HIS A 167 -4.83 14.74 11.94
C HIS A 167 -4.00 14.38 13.18
N TYR A 168 -2.70 14.66 13.12
CA TYR A 168 -1.76 14.44 14.22
C TYR A 168 -0.74 15.60 14.33
N PRO A 169 -1.05 16.64 15.14
CA PRO A 169 -0.19 17.82 15.28
C PRO A 169 1.10 17.55 16.08
N ASP A 170 1.17 16.43 16.81
CA ASP A 170 2.34 16.06 17.62
C ASP A 170 3.49 15.44 16.79
N GLY A 171 3.29 15.26 15.48
CA GLY A 171 4.33 14.79 14.57
C GLY A 171 5.47 15.81 14.44
N VAL A 172 6.70 15.39 14.76
CA VAL A 172 7.83 16.33 14.84
C VAL A 172 8.28 16.88 13.49
N ASN A 173 7.83 16.31 12.37
CA ASN A 173 8.06 16.86 11.04
C ASN A 173 7.12 18.04 10.68
N GLY A 174 6.07 18.31 11.48
CA GLY A 174 5.20 19.49 11.34
C GLY A 174 4.17 19.44 10.21
N VAL A 175 3.88 18.27 9.65
CA VAL A 175 2.88 18.10 8.57
C VAL A 175 1.44 18.27 9.08
N GLU A 176 1.17 17.89 10.33
CA GLU A 176 -0.13 17.89 11.03
C GLU A 176 -1.25 17.04 10.39
N HIS A 177 -1.34 16.93 9.07
CA HIS A 177 -2.32 16.13 8.34
C HIS A 177 -1.62 15.14 7.41
N TYR A 178 -1.51 13.89 7.85
CA TYR A 178 -0.86 12.82 7.10
C TYR A 178 -1.87 12.17 6.17
N LYS A 179 -1.53 12.02 4.89
CA LYS A 179 -2.44 11.53 3.86
C LYS A 179 -2.19 10.07 3.54
N HIS A 180 -3.24 9.37 3.09
CA HIS A 180 -3.14 8.00 2.58
C HIS A 180 -2.56 7.00 3.60
N VAL A 181 -2.86 7.18 4.88
CA VAL A 181 -2.29 6.43 5.99
C VAL A 181 -2.79 4.99 5.94
N LEU A 182 -1.89 4.03 5.79
CA LEU A 182 -2.22 2.61 5.86
C LEU A 182 -2.30 2.15 7.32
N HIS A 183 -3.46 1.65 7.73
CA HIS A 183 -3.69 1.15 9.10
C HIS A 183 -3.41 -0.34 9.22
N GLU A 184 -3.93 -1.13 8.28
CA GLU A 184 -3.92 -2.58 8.38
C GLU A 184 -3.80 -3.23 7.00
N VAL A 185 -3.15 -4.40 6.99
CA VAL A 185 -3.00 -5.28 5.84
C VAL A 185 -3.61 -6.63 6.18
N VAL A 186 -4.52 -7.10 5.35
CA VAL A 186 -5.11 -8.44 5.46
C VAL A 186 -4.62 -9.27 4.27
N PRO A 187 -3.54 -10.06 4.45
CA PRO A 187 -3.09 -11.00 3.44
C PRO A 187 -4.03 -12.20 3.39
N ASP A 188 -4.23 -12.76 2.19
CA ASP A 188 -5.12 -13.90 1.94
C ASP A 188 -6.46 -13.78 2.70
N PRO A 189 -7.29 -12.78 2.38
CA PRO A 189 -8.52 -12.48 3.12
C PRO A 189 -9.60 -13.57 3.04
N MET A 190 -9.34 -14.71 2.39
CA MET A 190 -10.31 -15.80 2.30
C MET A 190 -10.57 -16.46 3.65
N GLU A 191 -11.79 -16.97 3.83
CA GLU A 191 -12.17 -17.69 5.05
C GLU A 191 -11.40 -19.03 5.16
N ASP A 192 -10.91 -19.32 6.37
CA ASP A 192 -10.14 -20.54 6.68
C ASP A 192 -10.84 -21.82 6.17
N GLY A 193 -10.13 -22.60 5.36
CA GLY A 193 -10.58 -23.92 4.90
C GLY A 193 -11.27 -23.96 3.53
N LEU A 194 -11.38 -22.81 2.85
CA LEU A 194 -11.66 -22.77 1.40
C LEU A 194 -10.35 -22.85 0.61
N ALA A 195 -10.38 -23.48 -0.56
CA ALA A 195 -9.22 -23.47 -1.45
C ALA A 195 -8.98 -22.03 -1.93
N PRO A 196 -7.73 -21.52 -1.90
CA PRO A 196 -7.44 -20.16 -2.32
C PRO A 196 -7.73 -20.00 -3.81
N GLU A 197 -8.82 -19.33 -4.13
CA GLU A 197 -9.13 -18.89 -5.49
C GLU A 197 -8.99 -17.37 -5.53
N TRP A 198 -7.78 -16.88 -5.82
CA TRP A 198 -7.47 -15.45 -5.86
C TRP A 198 -8.36 -14.65 -6.87
N HIS A 199 -9.00 -15.35 -7.81
CA HIS A 199 -9.96 -14.79 -8.76
C HIS A 199 -11.25 -14.28 -8.14
N TYR A 200 -11.74 -14.86 -7.05
CA TYR A 200 -12.96 -14.42 -6.40
C TYR A 200 -12.93 -14.75 -4.91
N GLY A 201 -13.54 -13.89 -4.10
CA GLY A 201 -13.67 -14.21 -2.69
C GLY A 201 -14.60 -13.27 -1.94
N GLU A 202 -14.89 -13.68 -0.73
CA GLU A 202 -15.71 -12.96 0.23
C GLU A 202 -15.06 -13.08 1.60
N ALA A 203 -14.93 -11.95 2.30
CA ALA A 203 -14.34 -11.87 3.63
C ALA A 203 -15.26 -11.06 4.56
N GLY A 204 -15.58 -11.62 5.72
CA GLY A 204 -16.24 -10.89 6.80
C GLY A 204 -15.19 -10.29 7.74
N LEU A 205 -14.95 -8.98 7.68
CA LEU A 205 -13.89 -8.31 8.42
C LEU A 205 -14.43 -7.17 9.29
N LEU A 206 -13.73 -6.91 10.40
CA LEU A 206 -13.87 -5.67 11.15
C LEU A 206 -12.95 -4.64 10.50
N ILE A 207 -13.49 -3.49 10.13
CA ILE A 207 -12.66 -2.39 9.60
C ILE A 207 -11.93 -1.72 10.78
N PRO A 208 -10.60 -1.50 10.68
CA PRO A 208 -9.87 -0.77 11.71
C PRO A 208 -10.46 0.64 11.89
N PRO A 209 -10.54 1.15 13.12
CA PRO A 209 -11.03 2.51 13.33
C PRO A 209 -10.09 3.51 12.65
N PRO A 210 -10.61 4.53 11.94
CA PRO A 210 -9.79 5.62 11.45
C PRO A 210 -9.14 6.36 12.63
N TRP A 211 -8.04 7.07 12.37
CA TRP A 211 -7.41 7.92 13.36
C TRP A 211 -8.33 9.06 13.77
N ASP A 212 -8.94 9.71 12.79
CA ASP A 212 -9.98 10.72 12.99
C ASP A 212 -10.97 10.74 11.82
N GLY A 213 -12.10 11.43 12.01
CA GLY A 213 -13.10 11.54 10.95
C GLY A 213 -13.75 10.20 10.53
N ASP A 214 -14.19 10.15 9.28
CA ASP A 214 -14.86 9.02 8.63
C ASP A 214 -14.43 8.97 7.16
N ASP A 215 -13.17 8.64 6.93
CA ASP A 215 -12.51 8.69 5.62
C ASP A 215 -11.61 7.46 5.36
N MET A 216 -11.96 6.33 5.97
CA MET A 216 -11.36 5.02 5.71
C MET A 216 -11.81 4.46 4.35
N SER A 217 -10.86 3.94 3.58
CA SER A 217 -11.09 3.24 2.31
C SER A 217 -10.46 1.86 2.35
N VAL A 218 -11.04 0.91 1.60
CA VAL A 218 -10.43 -0.40 1.36
C VAL A 218 -9.92 -0.50 -0.07
N VAL A 219 -8.75 -1.10 -0.20
CA VAL A 219 -7.88 -1.06 -1.36
C VAL A 219 -7.46 -2.52 -1.62
N LEU A 220 -7.97 -3.13 -2.69
CA LEU A 220 -7.62 -4.49 -3.10
C LEU A 220 -6.38 -4.48 -4.00
N VAL A 221 -5.33 -5.16 -3.55
CA VAL A 221 -4.13 -5.41 -4.34
C VAL A 221 -4.12 -6.85 -4.79
N ILE A 222 -3.82 -7.08 -6.07
CA ILE A 222 -3.47 -8.42 -6.57
C ILE A 222 -1.96 -8.47 -6.72
N ASP A 223 -1.31 -9.06 -5.72
CA ASP A 223 0.13 -9.31 -5.77
C ASP A 223 0.36 -10.48 -6.72
N TRP A 224 1.30 -10.36 -7.66
CA TRP A 224 1.58 -11.43 -8.62
C TRP A 224 3.08 -11.69 -8.77
N GLU A 225 3.40 -12.93 -9.12
CA GLU A 225 4.78 -13.36 -9.33
C GLU A 225 4.88 -14.26 -10.57
N ILE A 226 5.96 -14.08 -11.33
CA ILE A 226 6.34 -14.99 -12.42
C ILE A 226 7.55 -15.80 -11.93
N PRO A 227 7.53 -17.14 -11.98
CA PRO A 227 8.69 -17.96 -11.64
C PRO A 227 9.89 -17.58 -12.52
N ALA A 228 10.98 -17.15 -11.90
CA ALA A 228 12.20 -16.79 -12.62
C ALA A 228 12.75 -17.99 -13.41
N THR A 229 12.89 -17.84 -14.73
CA THR A 229 13.26 -18.96 -15.63
C THR A 229 14.76 -19.24 -15.72
N ASP A 230 15.65 -18.35 -15.26
CA ASP A 230 17.10 -18.59 -15.28
C ASP A 230 17.87 -17.82 -14.19
N LYS A 231 18.53 -18.57 -13.28
CA LYS A 231 19.42 -18.05 -12.23
C LYS A 231 20.85 -17.79 -12.73
N SER A 232 21.04 -16.99 -13.77
CA SER A 232 22.41 -16.61 -14.20
C SER A 232 22.57 -15.15 -14.62
N ASN A 233 23.29 -14.40 -13.79
CA ASN A 233 24.03 -13.17 -14.07
C ASN A 233 23.31 -12.02 -14.80
N ILE A 234 22.28 -11.45 -14.19
CA ILE A 234 21.84 -10.07 -14.44
C ILE A 234 21.55 -9.43 -13.07
N LEU A 235 21.98 -8.19 -12.87
CA LEU A 235 21.81 -7.42 -11.63
C LEU A 235 20.37 -7.57 -11.07
N PRO A 236 20.16 -7.71 -9.75
CA PRO A 236 18.84 -7.90 -9.18
C PRO A 236 18.03 -6.62 -9.35
N ALA A 237 17.18 -6.56 -10.37
CA ALA A 237 15.90 -5.92 -10.17
C ALA A 237 15.10 -6.93 -9.33
N PRO A 238 14.67 -6.59 -8.09
CA PRO A 238 13.70 -7.44 -7.42
C PRO A 238 12.51 -7.61 -8.36
N ALA A 239 12.20 -8.87 -8.63
CA ALA A 239 10.98 -9.30 -9.26
C ALA A 239 9.92 -9.37 -8.16
N VAL A 240 8.99 -8.42 -8.15
CA VAL A 240 7.58 -8.59 -7.78
C VAL A 240 6.88 -7.44 -8.51
N SER A 241 5.72 -7.70 -9.07
CA SER A 241 4.87 -6.65 -9.60
C SER A 241 3.47 -6.96 -9.13
N THR A 242 2.72 -5.90 -8.84
CA THR A 242 1.39 -6.02 -8.27
C THR A 242 0.53 -5.10 -9.12
N LEU A 243 -0.48 -5.68 -9.80
CA LEU A 243 -1.41 -4.87 -10.59
C LEU A 243 -2.40 -4.27 -9.60
N LEU A 244 -2.15 -3.03 -9.24
CA LEU A 244 -3.06 -2.18 -8.51
C LEU A 244 -4.19 -1.73 -9.43
N CYS A 245 -5.17 -2.60 -9.68
CA CYS A 245 -6.48 -2.15 -10.15
C CYS A 245 -7.24 -1.66 -8.91
N PHE A 246 -7.51 -0.35 -8.80
CA PHE A 246 -8.30 0.15 -7.67
C PHE A 246 -9.67 0.62 -8.08
N LEU A 247 -10.67 -0.03 -7.49
CA LEU A 247 -11.97 0.57 -7.22
C LEU A 247 -11.94 1.01 -5.75
N ALA A 248 -11.77 2.30 -5.50
CA ALA A 248 -11.98 2.86 -4.18
C ALA A 248 -13.49 2.82 -3.89
N ALA A 249 -13.94 1.86 -3.08
CA ALA A 249 -15.28 1.86 -2.53
C ALA A 249 -15.28 2.77 -1.30
N LEU A 250 -15.80 4.00 -1.45
CA LEU A 250 -16.10 4.86 -0.31
C LEU A 250 -17.12 4.13 0.58
N VAL A 251 -16.77 3.86 1.83
CA VAL A 251 -17.69 3.31 2.83
C VAL A 251 -18.51 4.48 3.36
N PRO A 252 -19.82 4.57 3.09
CA PRO A 252 -20.62 5.66 3.64
C PRO A 252 -21.03 5.32 5.07
N VAL A 253 -20.54 6.05 6.08
CA VAL A 253 -21.18 6.07 7.41
C VAL A 253 -22.01 7.34 7.55
N ARG A 254 -23.23 7.15 8.06
CA ARG A 254 -24.21 8.22 8.18
C ARG A 254 -23.78 9.13 9.33
N ALA A 255 -23.54 10.41 9.03
CA ALA A 255 -23.26 11.44 10.01
C ALA A 255 -24.23 11.33 11.19
N ARG A 256 -23.68 11.15 12.40
CA ARG A 256 -24.47 11.18 13.62
C ARG A 256 -24.99 12.61 13.77
N ASP A 257 -26.28 12.79 13.49
CA ASP A 257 -26.99 14.05 13.68
C ASP A 257 -26.64 14.60 15.07
N SER A 258 -25.86 15.67 15.09
CA SER A 258 -25.64 16.46 16.29
C SER A 258 -26.95 17.16 16.61
N ARG A 259 -27.82 16.51 17.38
CA ARG A 259 -29.01 17.14 17.96
C ARG A 259 -29.01 16.99 19.47
N LEU A 260 -28.79 18.15 20.10
CA LEU A 260 -29.12 18.62 21.46
C LEU A 260 -28.23 18.15 22.60
#